data_AF-A0A060WD12-F1
#
_entry.id   AF-A0A060WD12-F1
#
_cell.length_a   1.000
_cell.length_b   1.000
_cell.length_c   1.000
_cell.angle_alpha   90.00
_cell.angle_beta   90.00
_cell.angle_gamma   90.00
#
_symmetry.space_group_name_H-M   'P 1'
#
loop_
_entity.id
_entity.type
_entity.pdbx_description
1 polymer ?
#
loop_
_entity_poly.entity_id
_entity_poly.type
_entity_poly.pdbx_seq_one_letter_code
_entity_poly.pdbx_strand_id
1 'polypeptide(L)'
;MFEVVNGFGAWHRRFFVLEGSHMSYWNHPNDRGSKAAEGSISLSSSSSQSVKPVMRDSCARPYTFELVSSVQTAQQDDQGALAKCWFSADTGEDRGDWMENLNQLTIFWLS
;
A
#
# COMPACT_ATOMS: atom_id res chain seq x y z
N MET A 1 -3.39 6.48 2.53
CA MET A 1 -3.50 5.13 3.12
C MET A 1 -4.54 5.16 4.21
N PHE A 2 -5.34 4.11 4.31
CA PHE A 2 -6.26 3.91 5.42
C PHE A 2 -5.53 3.18 6.56
N GLU A 3 -5.66 3.70 7.77
CA GLU A 3 -5.07 3.12 8.97
C GLU A 3 -6.15 3.03 10.05
N VAL A 4 -6.12 1.96 10.86
CA VAL A 4 -7.00 1.82 12.02
C VAL A 4 -6.20 2.18 13.25
N VAL A 5 -6.49 3.34 13.83
CA VAL A 5 -5.81 3.85 15.02
C VAL A 5 -6.80 3.80 16.18
N ASN A 6 -6.50 3.00 17.22
CA ASN A 6 -7.37 2.82 18.39
C ASN A 6 -8.81 2.39 18.05
N GLY A 7 -8.98 1.58 17.00
CA GLY A 7 -10.30 1.12 16.54
C GLY A 7 -11.05 2.11 15.64
N PHE A 8 -10.48 3.29 15.37
CA PHE A 8 -11.04 4.27 14.46
C PHE A 8 -10.28 4.28 13.13
N GLY A 9 -11.02 4.08 12.04
CA GLY A 9 -10.48 4.14 10.69
C GLY A 9 -10.26 5.58 10.23
N ALA A 10 -9.03 5.91 9.84
CA ALA A 10 -8.66 7.23 9.33
C ALA A 10 -7.90 7.13 8.00
N TRP A 11 -8.10 8.13 7.14
CA TRP A 11 -7.37 8.28 5.89
C TRP A 11 -6.23 9.27 6.07
N HIS A 12 -4.99 8.79 5.91
CA HIS A 12 -3.79 9.61 5.95
C HIS A 12 -3.28 9.86 4.53
N ARG A 13 -3.11 11.14 4.18
CA ARG A 13 -2.38 11.54 2.96
C ARG A 13 -0.89 11.36 3.23
N ARG A 14 -0.24 10.53 2.42
CA ARG A 14 1.20 10.28 2.48
C ARG A 14 1.74 10.32 1.07
N PHE A 15 3.01 10.68 0.93
CA PHE A 15 3.74 10.59 -0.32
C PHE A 15 4.39 9.21 -0.41
N PHE A 16 3.99 8.40 -1.40
CA PHE A 16 4.50 7.06 -1.62
C PHE A 16 5.50 7.05 -2.77
N VAL A 17 6.55 6.26 -2.63
CA VAL A 17 7.52 5.97 -3.68
C VAL A 17 7.70 4.47 -3.76
N LEU A 18 7.59 3.93 -4.97
CA LEU A 18 7.85 2.54 -5.29
C LEU A 18 9.24 2.43 -5.94
N GLU A 19 10.14 1.71 -5.30
CA GLU A 19 11.51 1.46 -5.80
C GLU A 19 11.79 -0.05 -5.73
N GLY A 20 11.91 -0.67 -6.91
CA GLY A 20 12.01 -2.13 -7.01
C GLY A 20 10.81 -2.80 -6.36
N SER A 21 11.06 -3.65 -5.36
CA SER A 21 10.05 -4.38 -4.59
C SER A 21 9.72 -3.74 -3.24
N HIS A 22 10.08 -2.47 -3.02
CA HIS A 22 9.83 -1.77 -1.77
C HIS A 22 9.02 -0.49 -2.01
N MET A 23 7.96 -0.32 -1.22
CA MET A 23 7.16 0.89 -1.24
C MET A 23 7.39 1.68 0.06
N SER A 24 8.06 2.82 -0.04
CA SER A 24 8.36 3.69 1.10
C SER A 24 7.46 4.91 1.10
N TYR A 25 7.20 5.48 2.28
CA TYR A 25 6.33 6.65 2.37
C TYR A 25 6.77 7.71 3.36
N TRP A 26 6.36 8.95 3.08
CA TRP A 26 6.62 10.16 3.87
C TRP A 26 5.33 10.97 4.06
N ASN A 27 5.35 11.95 4.98
CA ASN A 27 4.23 12.89 5.14
C ASN A 27 4.17 13.88 3.99
N HIS A 28 5.33 14.36 3.55
CA HIS A 28 5.45 15.34 2.48
C HIS A 28 6.50 14.90 1.44
N PRO A 29 6.34 15.28 0.16
CA PRO A 29 7.33 14.96 -0.87
C PRO A 29 8.72 15.55 -0.57
N ASN A 30 8.76 16.72 0.06
CA ASN A 30 10.01 17.42 0.44
C ASN A 30 10.80 16.70 1.54
N ASP A 31 10.16 15.76 2.23
CA ASP A 31 10.83 14.97 3.27
C ASP A 31 11.81 13.96 2.69
N ARG A 32 11.59 13.54 1.43
CA ARG A 32 12.46 12.60 0.73
C ARG A 32 13.85 13.23 0.55
N GLY A 33 14.87 12.57 1.10
CA GLY A 33 16.27 13.03 1.08
C GLY A 33 16.66 13.92 2.26
N SER A 34 15.68 14.51 2.96
CA SER A 34 15.90 15.31 4.18
C SER A 34 15.79 14.47 5.45
N LYS A 35 14.92 13.46 5.45
CA LYS A 35 14.76 12.51 6.57
C LYS A 35 14.44 11.09 6.08
N ALA A 36 14.55 10.15 7.01
CA ALA A 36 14.13 8.76 6.80
C ALA A 36 12.64 8.66 6.44
N ALA A 37 12.26 7.58 5.76
CA ALA A 37 10.86 7.25 5.51
C ALA A 37 10.10 7.07 6.83
N GLU A 38 8.83 7.47 6.84
CA GLU A 38 7.93 7.23 7.97
C GLU A 38 7.63 5.74 8.12
N GLY A 39 7.65 5.01 6.99
CA GLY A 39 7.58 3.56 6.96
C GLY A 39 7.84 3.01 5.56
N SER A 40 7.92 1.68 5.49
CA SER A 40 8.06 0.96 4.23
C SER A 40 7.26 -0.33 4.24
N ILE A 41 6.82 -0.74 3.06
CA ILE A 41 6.10 -1.98 2.80
C ILE A 41 6.96 -2.79 1.83
N SER A 42 7.41 -3.96 2.27
CA SER A 42 8.11 -4.92 1.41
C SER A 42 7.08 -5.65 0.54
N LEU A 43 7.34 -5.70 -0.76
CA LEU A 43 6.53 -6.40 -1.76
C LEU A 43 7.27 -7.65 -2.30
N SER A 44 8.42 -8.00 -1.70
CA SER A 44 9.38 -8.97 -2.25
C SER A 44 9.20 -10.41 -1.78
N SER A 45 8.26 -10.69 -0.87
CA SER A 45 8.31 -11.92 -0.06
C SER A 45 7.05 -12.79 -0.14
N SER A 46 6.10 -12.52 -1.02
CA SER A 46 4.77 -13.11 -0.84
C SER A 46 4.14 -13.54 -2.15
N SER A 47 4.15 -14.86 -2.39
CA SER A 47 3.28 -15.55 -3.35
C SER A 47 1.78 -15.29 -3.15
N SER A 48 1.40 -14.58 -2.07
CA SER A 48 0.04 -14.20 -1.70
C SER A 48 -0.22 -12.68 -1.77
N GLN A 49 0.59 -11.92 -2.51
CA GLN A 49 0.30 -10.50 -2.74
C GLN A 49 -0.74 -10.33 -3.85
N SER A 50 -1.69 -9.41 -3.66
CA SER A 50 -2.68 -9.07 -4.69
C SER A 50 -3.13 -7.63 -4.56
N VAL A 51 -3.22 -6.94 -5.70
CA VAL A 51 -3.78 -5.58 -5.76
C VAL A 51 -5.09 -5.58 -6.52
N LYS A 52 -6.15 -5.08 -5.88
CA LYS A 52 -7.51 -5.08 -6.43
C LYS A 52 -8.22 -3.74 -6.23
N PRO A 53 -9.12 -3.33 -7.14
CA PRO A 53 -9.98 -2.19 -6.90
C PRO A 53 -10.96 -2.48 -5.75
N VAL A 54 -11.22 -1.49 -4.89
CA VAL A 54 -12.24 -1.63 -3.83
C VAL A 54 -13.60 -1.20 -4.37
N MET A 55 -14.62 -2.02 -4.12
CA MET A 55 -16.01 -1.70 -4.50
C MET A 55 -16.54 -0.51 -3.68
N ARG A 56 -17.42 0.29 -4.29
CA ARG A 56 -17.99 1.47 -3.63
C ARG A 56 -18.81 1.15 -2.38
N ASP A 57 -19.47 0.00 -2.35
CA ASP A 57 -20.20 -0.49 -1.17
C ASP A 57 -19.28 -0.73 0.04
N SER A 58 -18.01 -1.05 -0.20
CA SER A 58 -17.00 -1.25 0.85
C SER A 58 -16.29 0.04 1.23
N CYS A 59 -16.08 0.95 0.27
CA CYS A 59 -15.43 2.24 0.50
C CYS A 59 -16.00 3.32 -0.43
N ALA A 60 -16.62 4.35 0.16
CA ALA A 60 -17.16 5.48 -0.59
C ALA A 60 -16.06 6.39 -1.19
N ARG A 61 -14.81 6.27 -0.72
CA ARG A 61 -13.71 7.12 -1.20
C ARG A 61 -13.36 6.75 -2.65
N PRO A 62 -13.37 7.71 -3.59
CA PRO A 62 -13.05 7.42 -4.97
C PRO A 62 -11.61 6.94 -5.12
N TYR A 63 -11.39 6.25 -6.24
CA TYR A 63 -10.07 5.77 -6.66
C TYR A 63 -9.35 4.90 -5.61
N THR A 64 -10.13 4.17 -4.82
CA THR A 64 -9.61 3.27 -3.79
C THR A 64 -9.21 1.92 -4.37
N PHE A 65 -8.07 1.40 -3.93
CA PHE A 65 -7.58 0.06 -4.20
C PHE A 65 -7.08 -0.58 -2.92
N GLU A 66 -7.14 -1.91 -2.86
CA GLU A 66 -6.62 -2.71 -1.76
C GLU A 66 -5.35 -3.41 -2.20
N LEU A 67 -4.33 -3.36 -1.35
CA LEU A 67 -3.16 -4.21 -1.39
C LEU A 67 -3.31 -5.22 -0.26
N VAL A 68 -3.43 -6.49 -0.63
CA VAL A 68 -3.39 -7.61 0.31
C VAL A 68 -2.01 -8.21 0.20
N SER A 69 -1.32 -8.36 1.33
CA SER A 69 -0.01 -9.01 1.37
C SER A 69 0.13 -9.85 2.64
N SER A 70 0.83 -10.98 2.57
CA SER A 70 1.21 -11.79 3.74
C SER A 70 2.35 -11.18 4.56
N VAL A 71 2.59 -9.88 4.40
CA VAL A 71 3.71 -9.16 5.02
C VAL A 71 3.42 -8.89 6.49
N GLN A 72 4.30 -9.39 7.34
CA GLN A 72 4.47 -8.89 8.70
C GLN A 72 4.89 -7.42 8.60
N THR A 73 3.95 -6.51 8.85
CA THR A 73 4.34 -5.11 9.05
C THR A 73 5.18 -5.05 10.32
N ALA A 74 6.22 -4.22 10.37
CA ALA A 74 7.08 -4.06 11.56
C ALA A 74 6.32 -3.57 12.82
N GLN A 75 5.02 -3.32 12.69
CA GLN A 75 4.11 -2.85 13.74
C GLN A 75 3.05 -3.90 14.13
N GLN A 76 2.99 -5.05 13.45
CA GLN A 76 2.18 -6.20 13.86
C GLN A 76 3.10 -7.34 14.29
N ASP A 77 3.51 -7.27 15.55
CA ASP A 77 3.98 -8.44 16.27
C ASP A 77 2.77 -9.39 16.43
N ASP A 78 3.00 -10.64 16.04
CA ASP A 78 2.12 -11.80 16.24
C ASP A 78 1.03 -12.09 15.20
N GLN A 79 1.07 -13.35 14.72
CA GLN A 79 0.13 -14.07 13.87
C GLN A 79 0.19 -13.73 12.36
N GLY A 80 0.37 -14.76 11.52
CA GLY A 80 0.40 -14.71 10.05
C GLY A 80 -0.93 -14.31 9.40
N ALA A 81 -1.49 -13.17 9.80
CA ALA A 81 -2.63 -12.54 9.18
C ALA A 81 -2.18 -11.82 7.89
N LEU A 82 -2.98 -11.94 6.84
CA LEU A 82 -2.82 -11.14 5.63
C LEU A 82 -3.03 -9.67 6.01
N ALA A 83 -1.98 -8.85 5.89
CA ALA A 83 -2.09 -7.41 6.04
C ALA A 83 -2.87 -6.85 4.83
N LYS A 84 -4.04 -6.29 5.11
CA LYS A 84 -4.87 -5.59 4.12
C LYS A 84 -4.69 -4.09 4.31
N CYS A 85 -4.17 -3.43 3.30
CA CYS A 85 -3.99 -1.98 3.28
C CYS A 85 -4.85 -1.36 2.17
N TRP A 86 -5.58 -0.29 2.50
CA TRP A 86 -6.32 0.48 1.49
C TRP A 86 -5.60 1.76 1.14
N PHE A 87 -5.58 2.04 -0.16
CA PHE A 87 -4.97 3.22 -0.75
C PHE A 87 -6.00 3.92 -1.61
N SER A 88 -5.95 5.24 -1.65
CA SER A 88 -6.79 6.05 -2.52
C SER A 88 -5.86 7.03 -3.20
N ALA A 89 -5.94 7.05 -4.53
CA ALA A 89 -5.18 7.97 -5.36
C ALA A 89 -5.99 9.25 -5.61
N ASP A 90 -5.31 10.31 -6.04
CA ASP A 90 -5.94 11.59 -6.36
C ASP A 90 -6.79 11.49 -7.64
N THR A 91 -6.34 10.69 -8.63
CA THR A 91 -7.06 10.46 -9.89
C THR A 91 -7.26 8.97 -10.19
N GLY A 92 -8.17 8.69 -11.14
CA GLY A 92 -8.39 7.33 -11.62
C GLY A 92 -7.23 6.78 -12.43
N GLU A 93 -6.46 7.65 -13.08
CA GLU A 93 -5.26 7.35 -13.85
C GLU A 93 -4.13 6.93 -12.92
N ASP A 94 -3.84 7.76 -11.90
CA ASP A 94 -2.88 7.43 -10.83
C ASP A 94 -3.20 6.08 -10.19
N ARG A 95 -4.49 5.83 -9.89
CA ARG A 95 -4.91 4.53 -9.35
C ARG A 95 -4.57 3.39 -10.32
N GLY A 96 -4.83 3.57 -11.61
CA GLY A 96 -4.51 2.60 -12.64
C GLY A 96 -3.02 2.28 -12.65
N ASP A 97 -2.18 3.33 -12.72
CA ASP A 97 -0.72 3.21 -12.71
C ASP A 97 -0.22 2.49 -11.45
N TRP A 98 -0.69 2.87 -10.27
CA TRP A 98 -0.32 2.22 -9.01
C TRP A 98 -0.71 0.75 -8.99
N MET A 99 -1.93 0.40 -9.42
CA MET A 99 -2.36 -1.00 -9.46
C MET A 99 -1.55 -1.82 -10.46
N GLU A 100 -1.24 -1.26 -11.64
CA GLU A 100 -0.46 -1.94 -12.66
C GLU A 100 0.97 -2.20 -12.18
N ASN A 101 1.67 -1.16 -11.70
CA ASN A 101 3.05 -1.28 -11.22
C ASN A 101 3.16 -2.29 -10.07
N LEU A 102 2.22 -2.27 -9.11
CA LEU A 102 2.22 -3.21 -7.99
C LEU A 102 1.88 -4.65 -8.41
N ASN A 103 0.98 -4.83 -9.39
CA ASN A 103 0.67 -6.15 -9.94
C ASN A 103 1.82 -6.70 -10.79
N GLN A 104 2.52 -5.87 -11.56
CA GLN A 104 3.69 -6.30 -12.33
C GLN A 104 4.75 -6.92 -11.42
N LEU A 105 5.07 -6.28 -10.28
CA LEU A 105 5.99 -6.82 -9.29
C LEU A 105 5.58 -8.18 -8.72
N THR A 106 4.28 -8.47 -8.72
CA THR A 106 3.73 -9.77 -8.29
C THR A 106 3.87 -10.83 -9.39
N ILE A 107 3.80 -10.44 -10.66
CA ILE A 107 3.86 -11.33 -11.83
C ILE A 107 5.31 -11.71 -12.21
N PHE A 108 6.30 -10.85 -11.94
CA PHE A 108 7.71 -11.09 -12.28
C PHE A 108 8.34 -12.33 -11.62
N TRP A 109 7.69 -12.99 -10.67
CA TRP A 109 8.21 -14.17 -9.96
C TRP A 109 7.71 -15.53 -10.50
N LEU A 110 7.03 -15.58 -11.64
CA LEU A 110 6.69 -16.84 -12.33
C LEU A 110 7.66 -17.11 -13.50
N SER A 111 8.88 -17.54 -13.19
CA SER A 111 9.80 -18.17 -14.15
C SER A 111 10.72 -19.16 -13.45
#